data_AF-A0A222PAV6-F1
#
_entry.id   AF-A0A222PAV6-F1
#
_cell.length_a   1.000
_cell.length_b   1.000
_cell.length_c   1.000
_cell.angle_alpha   90.00
_cell.angle_beta   90.00
_cell.angle_gamma   90.00
#
_symmetry.space_group_name_H-M   'P 1'
#
loop_
_entity.id
_entity.type
_entity.pdbx_description
1 polymer ?
#
loop_
_entity_poly.entity_id
_entity_poly.type
_entity_poly.pdbx_seq_one_letter_code
_entity_poly.pdbx_strand_id
1 'polypeptide(L)'
;MPTRMCVCCRRKGEKSSFFRMAQRDKKYVFDKEMKIQARGFYVCKMKECIERLSKNKKYDIEIQCLIKMLENIKKNDIIDILKPMKNSDFFVFGIEENIYYIKKEKVKLVVIPRDINKKYIEEFLHLQKKYSINIIFIEKKEKFIKLFMRDVNVIGIFDKKVIKGILKKI
;
A
#
# COMPACT_ATOMS: atom_id res chain seq x y z
N MET A 1 24.29 -4.20 14.23
CA MET A 1 23.71 -2.84 14.26
C MET A 1 22.67 -2.75 15.37
N PRO A 2 22.54 -1.60 16.07
CA PRO A 2 21.60 -1.49 17.18
C PRO A 2 20.15 -1.43 16.69
N THR A 3 19.28 -2.22 17.30
CA THR A 3 17.84 -2.23 17.01
C THR A 3 17.15 -0.98 17.55
N ARG A 4 16.03 -0.60 16.94
CA ARG A 4 15.14 0.46 17.41
C ARG A 4 13.85 -0.12 17.90
N MET A 5 13.25 0.53 18.89
CA MET A 5 12.00 0.12 19.51
C MET A 5 10.95 1.20 19.28
N CYS A 6 9.78 0.81 18.79
CA CYS A 6 8.65 1.73 18.71
C CYS A 6 8.15 2.09 20.11
N VAL A 7 7.94 3.38 20.35
CA VAL A 7 7.42 3.87 21.64
C VAL A 7 5.95 3.47 21.88
N CYS A 8 5.18 3.23 20.82
CA CYS A 8 3.73 2.96 20.88
C CYS A 8 3.39 1.47 21.03
N CYS A 9 4.16 0.58 20.38
CA CYS A 9 3.87 -0.86 20.37
C CYS A 9 5.04 -1.73 20.86
N ARG A 10 6.19 -1.12 21.22
CA ARG A 10 7.39 -1.80 21.73
C ARG A 10 8.03 -2.81 20.76
N ARG A 11 7.55 -2.91 19.51
CA ARG A 11 8.19 -3.70 18.44
C ARG A 11 9.62 -3.25 18.21
N LYS A 12 10.55 -4.21 18.15
CA LYS A 12 11.95 -4.01 17.77
C LYS A 12 12.14 -4.22 16.27
N GLY A 13 13.10 -3.52 15.67
CA GLY A 13 13.46 -3.68 14.26
C GLY A 13 14.64 -2.81 13.85
N GLU A 14 14.92 -2.80 12.55
CA GLU A 14 15.96 -1.95 11.98
C GLU A 14 15.54 -0.47 11.94
N LYS A 15 16.52 0.44 11.95
CA LYS A 15 16.30 1.90 11.91
C LYS A 15 15.38 2.32 10.76
N SER A 16 15.54 1.70 9.58
CA SER A 16 14.75 1.96 8.36
C SER A 16 13.25 1.66 8.50
N SER A 17 12.86 0.82 9.47
CA SER A 17 11.48 0.37 9.69
C SER A 17 10.61 1.36 10.47
N PHE A 18 11.19 2.44 10.99
CA PHE A 18 10.50 3.40 11.87
C PHE A 18 10.58 4.82 11.33
N PHE A 19 9.61 5.64 11.70
CA PHE A 19 9.74 7.10 11.72
C PHE A 19 10.51 7.53 12.97
N ARG A 20 11.15 8.71 12.87
CA ARG A 20 11.82 9.35 14.00
C ARG A 20 11.14 10.66 14.34
N MET A 21 10.88 10.87 15.62
CA MET A 21 10.48 12.15 16.20
C MET A 21 11.67 12.72 16.96
N ALA A 22 12.09 13.95 16.65
CA ALA A 22 13.20 14.62 17.32
C ALA A 22 12.67 15.75 18.21
N GLN A 23 13.26 15.94 19.39
CA GLN A 23 12.87 17.01 20.30
C GLN A 23 13.55 18.32 19.90
N ARG A 24 12.77 19.38 19.70
CA ARG A 24 13.24 20.76 19.51
C ARG A 24 12.31 21.70 20.27
N ASP A 25 12.89 22.64 21.01
CA ASP A 25 12.14 23.70 21.70
C ASP A 25 10.95 23.16 22.51
N LYS A 26 11.21 22.11 23.29
CA LYS A 26 10.24 21.34 24.11
C LYS A 26 9.16 20.57 23.34
N LYS A 27 9.05 20.73 22.02
CA LYS A 27 8.14 19.98 21.14
C LYS A 27 8.85 18.84 20.42
N TYR A 28 8.08 17.92 19.85
CA TYR A 28 8.58 16.86 18.99
C TYR A 28 8.19 17.08 17.54
N VAL A 29 9.19 17.11 16.67
CA VAL A 29 9.04 17.31 15.23
C VAL A 29 9.35 16.03 14.45
N PHE A 30 8.68 15.85 13.32
CA PHE A 30 8.90 14.71 12.45
C PHE A 30 10.24 14.83 11.70
N ASP A 31 11.20 13.98 12.07
CA ASP A 31 12.54 13.95 11.48
C ASP A 31 12.63 12.82 10.44
N LYS A 32 12.03 13.08 9.27
CA LYS A 32 11.97 12.12 8.15
C LYS A 32 13.35 11.62 7.72
N GLU A 33 14.30 12.53 7.57
CA GLU A 33 15.68 12.24 7.12
C GLU A 33 16.56 11.66 8.23
N MET A 34 16.11 11.69 9.48
CA MET A 34 16.85 11.25 10.65
C MET A 34 18.19 11.99 10.84
N LYS A 35 18.23 13.28 10.50
CA LYS A 35 19.44 14.13 10.51
C LYS A 35 19.47 15.10 11.70
N ILE A 36 18.37 15.30 12.40
CA ILE A 36 18.31 16.28 13.49
C ILE A 36 19.17 15.80 14.67
N GLN A 37 20.19 16.59 15.03
CA GLN A 37 21.07 16.34 16.18
C GLN A 37 20.36 16.68 17.51
N ALA A 38 19.32 15.93 17.84
CA ALA A 38 18.61 16.04 19.11
C ALA A 38 18.19 14.67 19.61
N ARG A 39 17.77 14.59 20.88
CA ARG A 39 17.13 13.36 21.40
C ARG A 39 15.84 13.12 20.64
N GLY A 40 15.48 11.86 20.49
CA GLY A 40 14.29 11.49 19.76
C GLY A 40 13.85 10.06 20.04
N PHE A 41 12.67 9.71 19.56
CA PHE A 41 12.11 8.38 19.68
C PHE A 41 11.61 7.87 18.33
N TYR A 42 11.28 6.58 18.30
CA TYR A 42 10.89 5.89 17.07
C TYR A 42 9.44 5.43 17.13
N VAL A 43 8.76 5.50 15.99
CA VAL A 43 7.35 5.12 15.80
C VAL A 43 7.24 4.23 14.57
N CYS A 44 6.47 3.15 14.60
CA CYS A 44 6.28 2.33 13.40
C CYS A 44 5.65 3.15 12.28
N LYS A 45 6.02 2.85 11.02
CA LYS A 45 5.46 3.44 9.81
C LYS A 45 4.08 2.84 9.49
N MET A 46 3.16 2.87 10.45
CA MET A 46 1.82 2.29 10.32
C MET A 46 0.80 3.12 11.07
N LYS A 47 -0.43 3.12 10.55
CA LYS A 47 -1.50 4.02 11.00
C LYS A 47 -1.83 3.81 12.47
N GLU A 48 -1.87 2.56 12.95
CA GLU A 48 -2.25 2.29 14.34
C GLU A 48 -1.26 2.92 15.34
N CYS A 49 0.04 2.95 15.01
CA CYS A 49 1.03 3.55 15.89
C CYS A 49 0.97 5.08 15.90
N ILE A 50 0.62 5.71 14.77
CA ILE A 50 0.45 7.17 14.70
C ILE A 50 -0.82 7.60 15.42
N GLU A 51 -1.90 6.82 15.33
CA GLU A 51 -3.12 7.05 16.12
C GLU A 51 -2.90 6.86 17.63
N ARG A 52 -2.10 5.88 18.04
CA ARG A 52 -1.70 5.74 19.45
C ARG A 52 -0.84 6.92 19.90
N LEU A 53 0.05 7.40 19.03
CA LEU A 53 0.89 8.55 19.31
C LEU A 53 0.07 9.83 19.48
N SER A 54 -0.91 10.07 18.62
CA SER A 54 -1.75 11.29 18.66
C SER A 54 -2.58 11.40 19.94
N LYS A 55 -2.95 10.28 20.56
CA LYS A 55 -3.68 10.22 21.83
C LYS A 55 -2.76 10.31 23.05
N ASN A 56 -1.44 10.22 22.87
CA ASN A 56 -0.48 10.15 23.97
C ASN A 56 -0.03 11.55 24.40
N LYS A 57 -0.60 12.04 25.52
CA LYS A 57 -0.29 13.36 26.09
C LYS A 57 1.16 13.52 26.62
N LYS A 58 1.94 12.44 26.71
CA LYS A 58 3.35 12.51 27.15
C LYS A 58 4.23 13.26 26.16
N TYR A 59 3.87 13.25 24.89
CA TYR A 59 4.66 13.85 23.81
C TYR A 59 3.90 15.05 23.24
N ASP A 60 4.48 16.24 23.38
CA ASP A 60 3.94 17.44 22.75
C ASP A 60 4.30 17.43 21.26
N ILE A 61 3.33 17.07 20.42
CA ILE A 61 3.47 16.88 18.97
C ILE A 61 2.41 17.71 18.27
N GLU A 62 2.83 18.54 17.32
CA GLU A 62 1.91 19.32 16.50
C GLU A 62 1.14 18.43 15.52
N ILE A 63 -0.13 18.73 15.30
CA ILE A 63 -1.00 17.94 14.43
C ILE A 63 -0.48 17.87 12.99
N GLN A 64 0.18 18.93 12.50
CA GLN A 64 0.82 18.95 11.18
C GLN A 64 1.93 17.91 11.06
N CYS A 65 2.66 17.59 12.15
CA CYS A 65 3.65 16.52 12.13
C CYS A 65 2.99 15.14 11.98
N LEU A 66 1.87 14.92 12.68
CA LEU A 66 1.11 13.66 12.56
C LEU A 66 0.56 13.48 11.14
N ILE A 67 0.05 14.53 10.51
CA ILE A 67 -0.41 14.52 9.12
C ILE A 67 0.74 14.13 8.18
N LYS A 68 1.90 14.80 8.31
CA LYS A 68 3.10 14.45 7.52
C LYS A 68 3.53 13.00 7.73
N MET A 69 3.44 12.47 8.94
CA MET A 69 3.74 11.05 9.19
C MET A 69 2.76 10.13 8.46
N LEU A 70 1.46 10.43 8.49
CA LEU A 70 0.43 9.66 7.77
C LEU A 70 0.67 9.66 6.26
N GLU A 71 0.98 10.82 5.67
CA GLU A 71 1.30 10.96 4.24
C GLU A 71 2.53 10.13 3.82
N ASN A 72 3.47 9.93 4.74
CA ASN A 72 4.70 9.18 4.50
C ASN A 72 4.58 7.69 4.82
N ILE A 73 3.41 7.20 5.27
CA ILE A 73 3.16 5.77 5.35
C ILE A 73 3.10 5.25 3.91
N LYS A 74 3.91 4.23 3.61
CA LYS A 74 3.74 3.49 2.35
C LYS A 74 2.32 2.92 2.36
N LYS A 75 1.48 3.35 1.41
CA LYS A 75 0.25 2.60 1.09
C LYS A 75 0.66 1.15 0.86
N ASN A 76 -0.14 0.22 1.38
CA ASN A 76 0.16 -1.21 1.17
C ASN A 76 0.25 -1.43 -0.34
N ASP A 77 1.37 -1.96 -0.80
CA ASP A 77 1.49 -2.34 -2.19
C ASP A 77 0.42 -3.41 -2.44
N ILE A 78 -0.38 -3.26 -3.49
CA ILE A 78 -1.37 -4.26 -3.89
C ILE A 78 -0.73 -5.65 -3.97
N ILE A 79 0.55 -5.73 -4.34
CA ILE A 79 1.32 -6.98 -4.36
C ILE A 79 1.41 -7.63 -2.99
N ASP A 80 1.61 -6.87 -1.91
CA ASP A 80 1.65 -7.40 -0.55
C ASP A 80 0.29 -7.94 -0.11
N ILE A 81 -0.79 -7.32 -0.58
CA ILE A 81 -2.17 -7.76 -0.32
C ILE A 81 -2.49 -9.05 -1.09
N LEU A 82 -2.04 -9.15 -2.34
CA LEU A 82 -2.27 -10.33 -3.19
C LEU A 82 -1.38 -11.53 -2.80
N LYS A 83 -0.23 -11.29 -2.16
CA LYS A 83 0.75 -12.32 -1.80
C LYS A 83 0.19 -13.53 -1.04
N PRO A 84 -0.62 -13.37 0.02
CA PRO A 84 -1.19 -14.49 0.76
C PRO A 84 -2.21 -15.30 -0.05
N MET A 85 -2.83 -14.69 -1.05
CA MET A 85 -3.93 -15.30 -1.82
C MET A 85 -3.50 -15.76 -3.21
N LYS A 86 -2.21 -15.65 -3.58
CA LYS A 86 -1.70 -15.90 -4.94
C LYS A 86 -2.06 -17.25 -5.57
N ASN A 87 -2.37 -18.25 -4.75
CA ASN A 87 -2.73 -19.61 -5.18
C ASN A 87 -4.25 -19.85 -5.12
N SER A 88 -5.06 -18.83 -4.82
CA SER A 88 -6.52 -18.95 -4.76
C SER A 88 -7.14 -18.81 -6.15
N ASP A 89 -8.30 -19.41 -6.35
CA ASP A 89 -9.00 -19.44 -7.64
C ASP A 89 -9.79 -18.15 -7.94
N PHE A 90 -9.56 -17.07 -7.19
CA PHE A 90 -10.28 -15.79 -7.35
C PHE A 90 -9.77 -14.93 -8.51
N PHE A 91 -8.73 -15.39 -9.21
CA PHE A 91 -8.02 -14.62 -10.22
C PHE A 91 -8.36 -15.03 -11.64
N VAL A 92 -8.49 -14.02 -12.50
CA VAL A 92 -8.49 -14.17 -13.95
C VAL A 92 -7.19 -13.61 -14.47
N PHE A 93 -6.40 -14.41 -15.17
CA PHE A 93 -5.10 -14.00 -15.71
C PHE A 93 -5.21 -13.74 -17.20
N GLY A 94 -4.46 -12.77 -17.71
CA GLY A 94 -4.39 -12.47 -19.14
C GLY A 94 -5.29 -11.31 -19.57
N ILE A 95 -5.01 -10.73 -20.73
CA ILE A 95 -5.74 -9.54 -21.21
C ILE A 95 -7.12 -9.95 -21.75
N GLU A 96 -7.13 -10.95 -22.63
CA GLU A 96 -8.34 -11.38 -23.36
C GLU A 96 -9.39 -11.95 -22.41
N GLU A 97 -8.99 -12.81 -21.47
CA GLU A 97 -9.86 -13.39 -20.46
C GLU A 97 -10.48 -12.31 -19.59
N ASN A 98 -9.68 -11.32 -19.19
CA ASN A 98 -10.18 -10.21 -18.39
C ASN A 98 -11.20 -9.38 -19.17
N ILE A 99 -10.93 -9.01 -20.42
CA ILE A 99 -11.88 -8.28 -21.27
C ILE A 99 -13.18 -9.08 -21.42
N TYR A 100 -13.09 -10.39 -21.67
CA TYR A 100 -14.23 -11.28 -21.79
C TYR A 100 -15.07 -11.34 -20.50
N TYR A 101 -14.45 -11.55 -19.34
CA TYR A 101 -15.16 -11.67 -18.07
C TYR A 101 -15.65 -10.33 -17.52
N ILE A 102 -15.06 -9.19 -17.92
CA ILE A 102 -15.58 -7.85 -17.66
C ILE A 102 -16.87 -7.61 -18.45
N LYS A 103 -16.88 -7.95 -19.75
CA LYS A 103 -18.08 -7.84 -20.60
C LYS A 103 -19.24 -8.72 -20.10
N LYS A 104 -18.92 -9.84 -19.43
CA LYS A 104 -19.88 -10.71 -18.72
C LYS A 104 -20.20 -10.28 -17.29
N GLU A 105 -19.69 -9.13 -16.86
CA GLU A 105 -19.89 -8.58 -15.52
C GLU A 105 -19.45 -9.50 -14.36
N LYS A 106 -18.52 -10.42 -14.62
CA LYS A 106 -17.98 -11.33 -13.60
C LYS A 106 -16.77 -10.72 -12.89
N VAL A 107 -15.83 -10.14 -13.64
CA VAL A 107 -14.69 -9.42 -13.08
C VAL A 107 -15.10 -7.99 -12.75
N LYS A 108 -14.81 -7.55 -11.51
CA LYS A 108 -15.19 -6.23 -10.99
C LYS A 108 -13.99 -5.41 -10.49
N LEU A 109 -12.81 -6.01 -10.43
CA LEU A 109 -11.54 -5.34 -10.11
C LEU A 109 -10.45 -5.87 -11.03
N VAL A 110 -9.67 -4.98 -11.62
CA VAL A 110 -8.55 -5.31 -12.50
C VAL A 110 -7.29 -4.62 -11.99
N VAL A 111 -6.18 -5.35 -11.96
CA VAL A 111 -4.85 -4.84 -11.61
C VAL A 111 -3.97 -4.87 -12.86
N ILE A 112 -3.45 -3.70 -13.24
CA ILE A 112 -2.78 -3.46 -14.52
C ILE A 112 -1.39 -2.84 -14.28
N PRO A 113 -0.30 -3.40 -14.83
CA PRO A 113 1.01 -2.76 -14.83
C PRO A 113 1.06 -1.57 -15.79
N ARG A 114 1.75 -0.49 -15.40
CA ARG A 114 1.89 0.72 -16.22
C ARG A 114 2.82 0.55 -17.42
N ASP A 115 3.67 -0.47 -17.40
CA ASP A 115 4.69 -0.79 -18.40
C ASP A 115 4.19 -1.76 -19.50
N ILE A 116 2.90 -2.10 -19.54
CA ILE A 116 2.32 -2.84 -20.67
C ILE A 116 1.99 -1.90 -21.84
N ASN A 117 1.65 -2.50 -22.99
CA ASN A 117 1.25 -1.74 -24.19
C ASN A 117 0.06 -0.80 -23.90
N LYS A 118 0.24 0.49 -24.24
CA LYS A 118 -0.72 1.58 -24.02
C LYS A 118 -2.12 1.29 -24.58
N LYS A 119 -2.19 0.60 -25.73
CA LYS A 119 -3.47 0.21 -26.35
C LYS A 119 -4.37 -0.57 -25.38
N TYR A 120 -3.79 -1.49 -24.61
CA TYR A 120 -4.54 -2.28 -23.64
C TYR A 120 -4.97 -1.44 -22.43
N ILE A 121 -4.11 -0.52 -21.97
CA ILE A 121 -4.46 0.41 -20.88
C ILE A 121 -5.67 1.24 -21.28
N GLU A 122 -5.66 1.82 -22.49
CA GLU A 122 -6.78 2.59 -23.04
C GLU A 122 -8.06 1.75 -23.16
N GLU A 123 -7.94 0.49 -23.61
CA GLU A 123 -9.07 -0.44 -23.69
C GLU A 123 -9.69 -0.71 -22.31
N PHE A 124 -8.89 -0.98 -21.27
CA PHE A 124 -9.40 -1.16 -19.92
C PHE A 124 -10.04 0.12 -19.36
N LEU A 125 -9.48 1.29 -19.64
CA LEU A 125 -10.10 2.57 -19.25
C LEU A 125 -11.45 2.79 -19.96
N HIS A 126 -11.59 2.39 -21.21
CA HIS A 126 -12.87 2.41 -21.91
C HIS A 126 -13.87 1.44 -21.28
N LEU A 127 -13.43 0.21 -20.94
CA LEU A 127 -14.25 -0.76 -20.21
C LEU A 127 -14.70 -0.24 -18.85
N GLN A 128 -13.86 0.53 -18.15
CA GLN A 128 -14.22 1.17 -16.86
C GLN A 128 -15.35 2.17 -16.99
N LYS A 129 -15.47 2.88 -18.13
CA LYS A 129 -16.58 3.80 -18.38
C LYS A 129 -17.90 3.06 -18.66
N LYS A 130 -17.81 1.89 -19.29
CA LYS A 130 -18.98 1.10 -19.72
C LYS A 130 -19.48 0.14 -18.66
N TYR A 131 -18.59 -0.43 -17.85
CA TYR A 131 -18.90 -1.44 -16.85
C TYR A 131 -18.47 -0.96 -15.46
N SER A 132 -19.19 -1.37 -14.43
CA SER A 132 -18.84 -1.06 -13.04
C SER A 132 -17.63 -1.88 -12.58
N ILE A 133 -16.44 -1.49 -13.01
CA ILE A 133 -15.16 -2.11 -12.64
C ILE A 133 -14.23 -1.08 -11.97
N ASN A 134 -13.39 -1.56 -11.07
CA ASN A 134 -12.29 -0.78 -10.51
C ASN A 134 -10.98 -1.17 -11.18
N ILE A 135 -10.10 -0.20 -11.41
CA ILE A 135 -8.75 -0.43 -11.97
C ILE A 135 -7.72 0.05 -10.96
N ILE A 136 -6.74 -0.81 -10.66
CA ILE A 136 -5.58 -0.49 -9.82
C ILE A 136 -4.33 -0.65 -10.66
N PHE A 137 -3.46 0.35 -10.63
CA PHE A 137 -2.21 0.32 -11.37
C PHE A 137 -1.04 -0.12 -10.48
N ILE A 138 -0.16 -0.96 -11.03
CA ILE A 138 1.18 -1.22 -10.47
C ILE A 138 2.25 -0.65 -11.39
N GLU A 139 3.43 -0.37 -10.86
CA GLU A 139 4.50 0.25 -11.65
C GLU A 139 5.03 -0.65 -12.76
N LYS A 140 5.32 -1.92 -12.45
CA LYS A 140 5.99 -2.85 -13.36
C LYS A 140 5.40 -4.25 -13.37
N LYS A 141 5.33 -4.86 -14.55
CA LYS A 141 4.89 -6.24 -14.79
C LYS A 141 5.72 -7.25 -14.02
N GLU A 142 7.00 -6.97 -13.82
CA GLU A 142 7.94 -7.82 -13.07
C GLU A 142 7.42 -8.20 -11.67
N LYS A 143 6.62 -7.33 -11.03
CA LYS A 143 6.01 -7.64 -9.73
C LYS A 143 4.99 -8.78 -9.82
N PHE A 144 4.22 -8.88 -10.92
CA PHE A 144 3.32 -10.02 -11.16
C PHE A 144 4.09 -11.31 -11.43
N ILE A 145 5.13 -11.25 -12.27
CA ILE A 145 5.97 -12.42 -12.56
C ILE A 145 6.54 -12.99 -11.26
N LYS A 146 7.10 -12.13 -10.39
CA LYS A 146 7.63 -12.52 -9.08
C LYS A 146 6.56 -13.05 -8.12
N LEU A 147 5.33 -12.58 -8.24
CA LEU A 147 4.26 -12.99 -7.34
C LEU A 147 3.65 -14.33 -7.75
N PHE A 148 3.25 -14.46 -9.01
CA PHE A 148 2.50 -15.61 -9.52
C PHE A 148 3.39 -16.67 -10.17
N MET A 149 4.69 -16.40 -10.35
CA MET A 149 5.63 -17.28 -11.05
C MET A 149 5.14 -17.64 -12.47
N ARG A 150 4.45 -16.69 -13.11
CA ARG A 150 3.82 -16.84 -14.43
C ARG A 150 3.96 -15.54 -15.20
N ASP A 151 4.04 -15.63 -16.53
CA ASP A 151 4.09 -14.44 -17.38
C ASP A 151 2.70 -13.82 -17.54
N VAL A 152 2.34 -12.98 -16.56
CA VAL A 152 0.99 -12.39 -16.45
C VAL A 152 1.07 -10.89 -16.71
N ASN A 153 0.26 -10.41 -17.65
CA ASN A 153 0.18 -8.98 -17.99
C ASN A 153 -0.92 -8.25 -17.22
N VAL A 154 -2.04 -8.90 -16.94
CA VAL A 154 -3.21 -8.31 -16.27
C VAL A 154 -3.87 -9.35 -15.38
N ILE A 155 -4.40 -8.90 -14.25
CA ILE A 155 -5.09 -9.74 -13.28
C ILE A 155 -6.47 -9.16 -12.99
N GLY A 156 -7.50 -9.97 -13.13
CA GLY A 156 -8.86 -9.68 -12.69
C GLY A 156 -9.18 -10.41 -11.42
N ILE A 157 -10.11 -9.83 -10.66
CA ILE A 157 -10.65 -10.41 -9.44
C ILE A 157 -12.17 -10.35 -9.54
N PHE A 158 -12.82 -11.48 -9.28
CA PHE A 158 -14.27 -11.60 -9.34
C PHE A 158 -14.93 -11.76 -7.96
N ASP A 159 -14.21 -12.27 -6.95
CA ASP A 159 -14.79 -12.51 -5.64
C ASP A 159 -15.09 -11.19 -4.90
N LYS A 160 -16.36 -10.97 -4.56
CA LYS A 160 -16.85 -9.72 -3.95
C LYS A 160 -16.24 -9.45 -2.57
N LYS A 161 -15.98 -10.49 -1.76
CA LYS A 161 -15.40 -10.33 -0.42
C LYS A 161 -13.93 -9.94 -0.52
N VAL A 162 -13.19 -10.59 -1.42
CA VAL A 162 -11.78 -10.29 -1.71
C VAL A 162 -11.65 -8.85 -2.23
N ILE A 163 -12.46 -8.44 -3.20
CA ILE A 163 -12.45 -7.07 -3.74
C ILE A 163 -12.66 -6.02 -2.64
N LYS A 164 -13.68 -6.19 -1.79
CA LYS A 164 -13.94 -5.29 -0.66
C LYS A 164 -12.76 -5.25 0.32
N GLY A 165 -12.10 -6.39 0.56
CA GLY A 165 -10.92 -6.47 1.41
C GLY A 165 -9.71 -5.73 0.84
N ILE A 166 -9.49 -5.83 -0.48
CA ILE A 166 -8.41 -5.14 -1.19
C ILE A 166 -8.63 -3.63 -1.18
N LEU A 167 -9.82 -3.17 -1.59
CA LEU A 167 -10.13 -1.73 -1.69
C LEU A 167 -10.09 -1.01 -0.33
N LYS A 168 -10.29 -1.72 0.78
CA LYS A 168 -10.15 -1.15 2.13
C LYS A 168 -8.68 -0.98 2.60
N LYS A 169 -7.73 -1.66 1.96
CA LYS A 169 -6.33 -1.75 2.40
C LYS A 169 -5.36 -0.90 1.58
N ILE A 170 -5.84 -0.32 0.47
CA ILE A 170 -5.11 0.54 -0.49
C ILE A 170 -5.53 1.99 -0.28
#